data_AF-F6TT18-F1
#
_entry.id   AF-F6TT18-F1
#
_cell.length_a   1.000
_cell.length_b   1.000
_cell.length_c   1.000
_cell.angle_alpha   90.00
_cell.angle_beta   90.00
_cell.angle_gamma   90.00
#
_symmetry.space_group_name_H-M   'P 1'
#
loop_
_entity.id
_entity.type
_entity.pdbx_description
1 polymer ?
#
loop_
_entity_poly.entity_id
_entity_poly.type
_entity_poly.pdbx_seq_one_letter_code
_entity_poly.pdbx_strand_id
1 'polypeptide(L)'
;MESIKHKMEGLIKDKDEAIEKAISLENEKRQMEDNAKELEEETSQITKKIVSLEDELDQVMEQHRLSIEKLDVAEKVATDSELEVNAQTRRMQLLEEEMQRVTERLDEAVAKLEVAEKAAEESERGRKVIEGRSFKDEETLELQEIQLRDAKGIAEDADRKYEEVGRKLRMVENDLERVLDRAEEYEAKVKKADDQLKSLNENLRSLEKISADNSEKEDNFEKEIHLLTENLKNAETRAEFAERTVDKLEKTIDYLEDQLYTEKLAYKGISEKLDKTLSDMITLN
;
A
#
# COMPACT_ATOMS: atom_id res chain seq x y z
N MET A 1 43.58 -199.04 53.03
CA MET A 1 42.30 -198.30 53.11
C MET A 1 42.47 -196.84 53.58
N GLU A 2 43.55 -196.47 54.27
CA GLU A 2 43.82 -195.07 54.68
C GLU A 2 44.32 -194.14 53.55
N SER A 3 44.97 -194.68 52.51
CA SER A 3 45.57 -193.86 51.43
C SER A 3 44.56 -193.19 50.46
N ILE A 4 43.30 -193.62 50.43
CA ILE A 4 42.25 -193.00 49.58
C ILE A 4 41.60 -191.83 50.31
N LYS A 5 41.48 -191.91 51.64
CA LYS A 5 40.88 -190.87 52.48
C LYS A 5 41.73 -189.59 52.48
N HIS A 6 43.05 -189.74 52.55
CA HIS A 6 43.98 -188.60 52.53
C HIS A 6 44.02 -187.86 51.19
N LYS A 7 43.79 -188.57 50.08
CA LYS A 7 43.73 -187.97 48.74
C LYS A 7 42.40 -187.24 48.48
N MET A 8 41.30 -187.74 49.07
CA MET A 8 40.02 -187.02 49.11
C MET A 8 40.10 -185.77 49.98
N GLU A 9 40.73 -185.84 51.16
CA GLU A 9 40.92 -184.69 52.05
C GLU A 9 41.79 -183.59 51.41
N GLY A 10 42.84 -183.97 50.65
CA GLY A 10 43.65 -183.03 49.88
C GLY A 10 42.90 -182.36 48.71
N LEU A 11 42.13 -183.13 47.94
CA LEU A 11 41.31 -182.57 46.85
C LEU A 11 40.17 -181.67 47.35
N ILE A 12 39.61 -181.96 48.53
CA ILE A 12 38.63 -181.08 49.18
C ILE A 12 39.32 -179.78 49.57
N LYS A 13 40.51 -179.84 50.16
CA LYS A 13 41.27 -178.64 50.55
C LYS A 13 41.69 -177.79 49.36
N ASP A 14 42.19 -178.39 48.28
CA ASP A 14 42.58 -177.65 47.06
C ASP A 14 41.35 -177.03 46.38
N LYS A 15 40.20 -177.71 46.40
CA LYS A 15 38.93 -177.16 45.93
C LYS A 15 38.48 -175.99 46.81
N ASP A 16 38.57 -176.11 48.12
CA ASP A 16 38.17 -175.06 49.06
C ASP A 16 39.11 -173.84 48.95
N GLU A 17 40.42 -174.03 48.76
CA GLU A 17 41.39 -172.97 48.50
C GLU A 17 41.16 -172.31 47.13
N ALA A 18 40.81 -173.07 46.08
CA ALA A 18 40.46 -172.51 44.78
C ALA A 18 39.14 -171.72 44.83
N ILE A 19 38.16 -172.18 45.62
CA ILE A 19 36.90 -171.48 45.85
C ILE A 19 37.14 -170.19 46.64
N GLU A 20 37.92 -170.22 47.72
CA GLU A 20 38.28 -169.00 48.47
C GLU A 20 39.02 -167.99 47.59
N LYS A 21 39.92 -168.45 46.73
CA LYS A 21 40.65 -167.56 45.81
C LYS A 21 39.74 -166.99 44.72
N ALA A 22 38.79 -167.78 44.22
CA ALA A 22 37.76 -167.30 43.30
C ALA A 22 36.86 -166.25 43.97
N ILE A 23 36.42 -166.49 45.22
CA ILE A 23 35.63 -165.54 46.01
C ILE A 23 36.43 -164.25 46.27
N SER A 24 37.72 -164.35 46.60
CA SER A 24 38.60 -163.20 46.80
C SER A 24 38.74 -162.35 45.53
N LEU A 25 38.99 -162.99 44.39
CA LEU A 25 39.11 -162.30 43.10
C LEU A 25 37.78 -161.71 42.63
N GLU A 26 36.66 -162.36 42.94
CA GLU A 26 35.32 -161.85 42.63
C GLU A 26 34.96 -160.64 43.51
N ASN A 27 35.35 -160.65 44.79
CA ASN A 27 35.23 -159.50 45.67
C ASN A 27 36.11 -158.33 45.22
N GLU A 28 37.36 -158.60 44.83
CA GLU A 28 38.30 -157.57 44.36
C GLU A 28 37.85 -156.98 43.02
N LYS A 29 37.36 -157.82 42.10
CA LYS A 29 36.70 -157.37 40.86
C LYS A 29 35.50 -156.48 41.17
N ARG A 30 34.63 -156.89 42.10
CA ARG A 30 33.45 -156.11 42.49
C ARG A 30 33.82 -154.76 43.08
N GLN A 31 34.86 -154.72 43.93
CA GLN A 31 35.39 -153.48 44.50
C GLN A 31 35.99 -152.56 43.43
N MET A 32 36.70 -153.11 42.44
CA MET A 32 37.21 -152.32 41.31
C MET A 32 36.10 -151.84 40.38
N GLU A 33 35.06 -152.63 40.15
CA GLU A 33 33.87 -152.21 39.40
C GLU A 33 33.09 -151.10 40.11
N ASP A 34 32.99 -151.15 41.44
CA ASP A 34 32.34 -150.10 42.24
C ASP A 34 33.18 -148.81 42.26
N ASN A 35 34.51 -148.92 42.44
CA ASN A 35 35.41 -147.75 42.33
C ASN A 35 35.40 -147.14 40.92
N ALA A 36 35.35 -147.96 39.88
CA ALA A 36 35.26 -147.48 38.50
C ALA A 36 33.95 -146.73 38.25
N LYS A 37 32.83 -147.21 38.80
CA LYS A 37 31.54 -146.50 38.74
C LYS A 37 31.58 -145.18 39.48
N GLU A 38 32.15 -145.12 40.68
CA GLU A 38 32.29 -143.88 41.44
C GLU A 38 33.12 -142.84 40.67
N LEU A 39 34.25 -143.25 40.09
CA LEU A 39 35.08 -142.38 39.25
C LEU A 39 34.38 -141.97 37.95
N GLU A 40 33.61 -142.84 37.32
CA GLU A 40 32.78 -142.49 36.15
C GLU A 40 31.70 -141.48 36.50
N GLU A 41 31.04 -141.62 37.66
CA GLU A 41 30.07 -140.65 38.16
C GLU A 41 30.71 -139.30 38.51
N GLU A 42 31.85 -139.30 39.19
CA GLU A 42 32.59 -138.07 39.52
C GLU A 42 33.08 -137.36 38.25
N THR A 43 33.62 -138.13 37.29
CA THR A 43 34.01 -137.60 35.97
C THR A 43 32.80 -137.01 35.25
N SER A 44 31.64 -137.67 35.30
CA SER A 44 30.39 -137.17 34.72
C SER A 44 29.94 -135.85 35.37
N GLN A 45 30.03 -135.74 36.70
CA GLN A 45 29.67 -134.52 37.45
C GLN A 45 30.61 -133.36 37.13
N ILE A 46 31.92 -133.60 37.13
CA ILE A 46 32.93 -132.60 36.77
C ILE A 46 32.73 -132.13 35.33
N THR A 47 32.49 -133.07 34.40
CA THR A 47 32.21 -132.73 32.99
C THR A 47 30.97 -131.84 32.87
N LYS A 48 29.87 -132.15 33.57
CA LYS A 48 28.67 -131.29 33.59
C LYS A 48 28.95 -129.91 34.15
N LYS A 49 29.77 -129.80 35.19
CA LYS A 49 30.14 -128.53 35.82
C LYS A 49 31.06 -127.69 34.95
N ILE A 50 31.97 -128.32 34.21
CA ILE A 50 32.79 -127.65 33.19
C ILE A 50 31.87 -127.04 32.13
N VAL A 51 30.95 -127.85 31.57
CA VAL A 51 30.01 -127.36 30.55
C VAL A 51 29.16 -126.20 31.07
N SER A 52 28.65 -126.25 32.31
CA SER A 52 27.85 -125.13 32.84
C SER A 52 28.69 -123.87 33.07
N LEU A 53 29.95 -124.00 33.49
CA LEU A 53 30.85 -122.85 33.68
C LEU A 53 31.30 -122.27 32.34
N GLU A 54 31.47 -123.09 31.31
CA GLU A 54 31.72 -122.64 29.93
C GLU A 54 30.51 -121.85 29.40
N ASP A 55 29.29 -122.36 29.58
CA ASP A 55 28.05 -121.65 29.21
C ASP A 55 27.91 -120.31 29.96
N GLU A 56 28.21 -120.27 31.26
CA GLU A 56 28.19 -119.04 32.06
C GLU A 56 29.28 -118.04 31.60
N LEU A 57 30.48 -118.53 31.30
CA LEU A 57 31.57 -117.71 30.81
C LEU A 57 31.21 -117.09 29.45
N ASP A 58 30.64 -117.86 28.54
CA ASP A 58 30.18 -117.39 27.23
C ASP A 58 29.08 -116.32 27.38
N GLN A 59 28.13 -116.51 28.31
CA GLN A 59 27.10 -115.52 28.60
C GLN A 59 27.69 -114.22 29.16
N VAL A 60 28.62 -114.31 30.12
CA VAL A 60 29.26 -113.13 30.73
C VAL A 60 30.12 -112.41 29.69
N MET A 61 30.85 -113.15 28.85
CA MET A 61 31.65 -112.58 27.76
C MET A 61 30.79 -111.83 26.76
N GLU A 62 29.65 -112.39 26.35
CA GLU A 62 28.74 -111.71 25.43
C GLU A 62 28.09 -110.48 26.07
N GLN A 63 27.68 -110.56 27.35
CA GLN A 63 27.18 -109.39 28.07
C GLN A 63 28.23 -108.31 28.23
N HIS A 64 29.48 -108.67 28.50
CA HIS A 64 30.59 -107.73 28.59
C HIS A 64 30.83 -107.03 27.25
N ARG A 65 30.84 -107.79 26.14
CA ARG A 65 30.97 -107.25 24.77
C ARG A 65 29.86 -106.24 24.47
N LEU A 66 28.61 -106.61 24.75
CA LEU A 66 27.46 -105.72 24.56
C LEU A 66 27.52 -104.47 25.45
N SER A 67 28.06 -104.60 26.67
CA SER A 67 28.23 -103.45 27.58
C SER A 67 29.32 -102.50 27.09
N ILE A 68 30.42 -103.01 26.54
CA ILE A 68 31.46 -102.17 25.92
C ILE A 68 30.88 -101.43 24.71
N GLU A 69 30.14 -102.12 23.85
CA GLU A 69 29.53 -101.49 22.67
C GLU A 69 28.54 -100.37 23.06
N LYS A 70 27.75 -100.59 24.12
CA LYS A 70 26.87 -99.54 24.68
C LYS A 70 27.66 -98.36 25.27
N LEU A 71 28.79 -98.63 25.94
CA LEU A 71 29.65 -97.59 26.49
C LEU A 71 30.24 -96.73 25.37
N ASP A 72 30.79 -97.35 24.32
CA ASP A 72 31.36 -96.63 23.17
C ASP A 72 30.33 -95.74 22.48
N VAL A 73 29.08 -96.21 22.35
CA VAL A 73 27.98 -95.39 21.81
C VAL A 73 27.64 -94.23 22.74
N ALA A 74 27.55 -94.47 24.05
CA ALA A 74 27.26 -93.43 25.03
C ALA A 74 28.36 -92.37 25.09
N GLU A 75 29.63 -92.76 25.04
CA GLU A 75 30.78 -91.84 25.00
C GLU A 75 30.75 -90.99 23.74
N LYS A 76 30.49 -91.58 22.56
CA LYS A 76 30.32 -90.81 21.32
C LYS A 76 29.22 -89.77 21.43
N VAL A 77 28.04 -90.17 21.90
CA VAL A 77 26.90 -89.25 22.07
C VAL A 77 27.22 -88.15 23.08
N ALA A 78 27.93 -88.46 24.17
CA ALA A 78 28.36 -87.47 25.14
C ALA A 78 29.33 -86.46 24.52
N THR A 79 30.34 -86.94 23.76
CA THR A 79 31.29 -86.05 23.08
C THR A 79 30.61 -85.16 22.03
N ASP A 80 29.67 -85.70 21.25
CA ASP A 80 28.92 -84.93 20.26
C ASP A 80 28.05 -83.87 20.94
N SER A 81 27.40 -84.21 22.05
CA SER A 81 26.59 -83.28 22.84
C SER A 81 27.44 -82.18 23.47
N GLU A 82 28.62 -82.49 24.00
CA GLU A 82 29.57 -81.49 24.52
C GLU A 82 30.05 -80.54 23.42
N LEU A 83 30.31 -81.04 22.22
CA LEU A 83 30.66 -80.20 21.07
C LEU A 83 29.51 -79.27 20.67
N GLU A 84 28.27 -79.76 20.65
CA GLU A 84 27.09 -78.94 20.39
C GLU A 84 26.88 -77.86 21.45
N VAL A 85 27.00 -78.19 22.74
CA VAL A 85 26.89 -77.21 23.85
C VAL A 85 27.95 -76.12 23.70
N ASN A 86 29.19 -76.50 23.38
CA ASN A 86 30.26 -75.53 23.14
C ASN A 86 29.97 -74.62 21.94
N ALA A 87 29.45 -75.17 20.84
CA ALA A 87 29.06 -74.40 19.67
C ALA A 87 27.91 -73.42 19.97
N GLN A 88 26.88 -73.86 20.68
CA GLN A 88 25.76 -73.01 21.09
C GLN A 88 26.20 -71.92 22.07
N THR A 89 27.11 -72.24 23.01
CA THR A 89 27.65 -71.25 23.96
C THR A 89 28.39 -70.14 23.23
N ARG A 90 29.23 -70.48 22.24
CA ARG A 90 29.89 -69.46 21.39
C ARG A 90 28.89 -68.64 20.58
N ARG A 91 27.86 -69.29 20.03
CA ARG A 91 26.81 -68.60 19.27
C ARG A 91 26.04 -67.61 20.16
N MET A 92 25.74 -68.00 21.40
CA MET A 92 25.05 -67.15 22.37
C MET A 92 25.86 -65.90 22.68
N GLN A 93 27.16 -66.02 22.94
CA GLN A 93 28.05 -64.88 23.18
C GLN A 93 28.09 -63.90 21.99
N LEU A 94 28.20 -64.43 20.77
CA LEU A 94 28.20 -63.59 19.56
C LEU A 94 26.87 -62.84 19.37
N LEU A 95 25.75 -63.50 19.67
CA LEU A 95 24.42 -62.87 19.64
C LEU A 95 24.26 -61.81 20.72
N GLU A 96 24.78 -62.03 21.93
CA GLU A 96 24.77 -61.04 23.00
C GLU A 96 25.60 -59.79 22.63
N GLU A 97 26.79 -59.98 22.06
CA GLU A 97 27.62 -58.87 21.58
C GLU A 97 26.98 -58.11 20.40
N GLU A 98 26.30 -58.81 19.49
CA GLU A 98 25.55 -58.18 18.40
C GLU A 98 24.35 -57.40 18.95
N MET A 99 23.61 -57.98 19.90
CA MET A 99 22.48 -57.33 20.56
C MET A 99 22.93 -56.05 21.25
N GLN A 100 24.03 -56.09 22.02
CA GLN A 100 24.58 -54.90 22.67
C GLN A 100 24.94 -53.80 21.66
N ARG A 101 25.63 -54.15 20.56
CA ARG A 101 25.97 -53.20 19.49
C ARG A 101 24.74 -52.58 18.83
N VAL A 102 23.69 -53.37 18.61
CA VAL A 102 22.44 -52.88 18.03
C VAL A 102 21.71 -51.95 19.02
N THR A 103 21.73 -52.26 20.32
CA THR A 103 21.13 -51.41 21.36
C THR A 103 21.85 -50.07 21.46
N GLU A 104 23.18 -50.05 21.52
CA GLU A 104 23.95 -48.80 21.57
C GLU A 104 23.68 -47.92 20.34
N ARG A 105 23.61 -48.52 19.15
CA ARG A 105 23.29 -47.81 17.92
C ARG A 105 21.84 -47.30 17.90
N LEU A 106 20.90 -48.02 18.52
CA LEU A 106 19.53 -47.57 18.68
C LEU A 106 19.46 -46.36 19.61
N ASP A 107 20.15 -46.39 20.74
CA ASP A 107 20.19 -45.29 21.70
C ASP A 107 20.76 -44.00 21.06
N GLU A 108 21.82 -44.12 20.27
CA GLU A 108 22.35 -42.99 19.49
C GLU A 108 21.35 -42.44 18.48
N ALA A 109 20.61 -43.32 17.79
CA ALA A 109 19.61 -42.91 16.81
C ALA A 109 18.43 -42.19 17.48
N VAL A 110 17.97 -42.69 18.63
CA VAL A 110 16.92 -42.06 19.44
C VAL A 110 17.38 -40.69 19.93
N ALA A 111 18.60 -40.57 20.47
CA ALA A 111 19.14 -39.28 20.91
C ALA A 111 19.22 -38.25 19.77
N LYS A 112 19.62 -38.68 18.57
CA LYS A 112 19.64 -37.80 17.38
C LYS A 112 18.23 -37.38 16.94
N LEU A 113 17.26 -38.30 17.02
CA LEU A 113 15.87 -38.02 16.71
C LEU A 113 15.30 -36.96 17.65
N GLU A 114 15.51 -37.09 18.97
CA GLU A 114 15.03 -36.12 19.96
C GLU A 114 15.57 -34.70 19.71
N VAL A 115 16.85 -34.59 19.32
CA VAL A 115 17.45 -33.28 18.97
C VAL A 115 16.82 -32.70 17.71
N ALA A 116 16.60 -33.54 16.69
CA ALA A 116 15.96 -33.11 15.45
C ALA A 116 14.49 -32.69 15.66
N GLU A 117 13.75 -33.40 16.52
CA GLU A 117 12.37 -33.05 16.88
C GLU A 117 12.30 -31.69 17.58
N LYS A 118 13.18 -31.44 18.57
CA LYS A 118 13.25 -30.12 19.24
C LYS A 118 13.56 -29.00 18.26
N ALA A 119 14.52 -29.21 17.34
CA ALA A 119 14.85 -28.23 16.32
C ALA A 119 13.67 -27.98 15.35
N ALA A 120 12.92 -29.01 14.99
CA ALA A 120 11.73 -28.89 14.15
C ALA A 120 10.60 -28.12 14.87
N GLU A 121 10.37 -28.38 16.16
CA GLU A 121 9.39 -27.63 16.97
C GLU A 121 9.74 -26.15 17.09
N GLU A 122 11.03 -25.81 17.31
CA GLU A 122 11.49 -24.42 17.34
C GLU A 122 11.33 -23.73 15.99
N SER A 123 11.66 -24.42 14.90
CA SER A 123 11.45 -23.93 13.53
C SER A 123 9.97 -23.66 13.24
N GLU A 124 9.07 -24.57 13.65
CA GLU A 124 7.63 -24.41 13.47
C GLU A 124 7.07 -23.24 14.30
N ARG A 125 7.57 -23.03 15.53
CA ARG A 125 7.24 -21.84 16.32
C ARG A 125 7.71 -20.56 15.60
N GLY A 126 8.93 -20.56 15.07
CA GLY A 126 9.47 -19.45 14.28
C GLY A 126 8.60 -19.13 13.07
N ARG A 127 8.19 -20.17 12.32
CA ARG A 127 7.29 -20.05 11.15
C ARG A 127 5.98 -19.37 11.54
N LYS A 128 5.31 -19.82 12.60
CA LYS A 128 4.04 -19.24 13.07
C LYS A 128 4.16 -17.78 13.47
N VAL A 129 5.27 -17.38 14.09
CA VAL A 129 5.51 -15.97 14.46
C VAL A 129 5.67 -15.11 13.19
N ILE A 130 6.42 -15.60 12.20
CA ILE A 130 6.61 -14.89 10.93
C ILE A 130 5.29 -14.79 10.17
N GLU A 131 4.52 -15.87 10.11
CA GLU A 131 3.19 -15.90 9.48
C GLU A 131 2.24 -14.89 10.12
N GLY A 132 2.19 -14.82 11.45
CA GLY A 132 1.39 -13.83 12.17
C GLY A 132 1.84 -12.38 11.94
N ARG A 133 3.15 -12.14 11.78
CA ARG A 133 3.67 -10.82 11.39
C ARG A 133 3.29 -10.47 9.96
N SER A 134 3.45 -11.41 9.03
CA SER A 134 3.07 -11.23 7.62
C SER A 134 1.61 -10.82 7.46
N PHE A 135 0.70 -11.51 8.18
CA PHE A 135 -0.73 -11.19 8.13
C PHE A 135 -1.03 -9.77 8.65
N LYS A 136 -0.38 -9.37 9.74
CA LYS A 136 -0.52 -8.03 10.28
C LYS A 136 0.04 -6.96 9.34
N ASP A 137 1.18 -7.24 8.74
CA ASP A 137 1.81 -6.34 7.77
C ASP A 137 0.91 -6.17 6.54
N GLU A 138 0.31 -7.25 6.02
CA GLU A 138 -0.69 -7.22 4.94
C GLU A 138 -1.91 -6.37 5.31
N GLU A 139 -2.50 -6.56 6.49
CA GLU A 139 -3.64 -5.74 6.95
C GLU A 139 -3.28 -4.25 7.04
N THR A 140 -2.08 -3.92 7.55
CA THR A 140 -1.63 -2.52 7.60
C THR A 140 -1.37 -1.94 6.22
N LEU A 141 -0.86 -2.74 5.28
CA LEU A 141 -0.60 -2.31 3.91
C LEU A 141 -1.91 -2.01 3.18
N GLU A 142 -2.93 -2.87 3.30
CA GLU A 142 -4.25 -2.63 2.71
C GLU A 142 -4.89 -1.34 3.24
N LEU A 143 -4.80 -1.08 4.55
CA LEU A 143 -5.30 0.16 5.15
C LEU A 143 -4.56 1.40 4.61
N GLN A 144 -3.23 1.32 4.49
CA GLN A 144 -2.42 2.41 3.94
C GLN A 144 -2.72 2.65 2.46
N GLU A 145 -2.99 1.62 1.67
CA GLU A 145 -3.38 1.76 0.26
C GLU A 145 -4.70 2.50 0.10
N ILE A 146 -5.70 2.20 0.94
CA ILE A 146 -6.97 2.92 0.95
C ILE A 146 -6.74 4.40 1.30
N GLN A 147 -6.00 4.67 2.39
CA GLN A 147 -5.70 6.04 2.80
C GLN A 147 -4.94 6.82 1.72
N LEU A 148 -4.00 6.17 1.03
CA LEU A 148 -3.26 6.77 -0.07
C LEU A 148 -4.18 7.10 -1.26
N ARG A 149 -5.11 6.19 -1.59
CA ARG A 149 -6.09 6.42 -2.66
C ARG A 149 -6.99 7.61 -2.34
N ASP A 150 -7.47 7.70 -1.11
CA ASP A 150 -8.33 8.80 -0.67
C ASP A 150 -7.55 10.14 -0.66
N ALA A 151 -6.32 10.14 -0.15
CA ALA A 151 -5.47 11.33 -0.15
C ALA A 151 -5.16 11.83 -1.57
N LYS A 152 -4.93 10.92 -2.52
CA LYS A 152 -4.77 11.27 -3.94
C LYS A 152 -6.04 11.87 -4.52
N GLY A 153 -7.21 11.29 -4.23
CA GLY A 153 -8.49 11.84 -4.67
C GLY A 153 -8.73 13.27 -4.17
N ILE A 154 -8.43 13.54 -2.89
CA ILE A 154 -8.54 14.88 -2.31
C ILE A 154 -7.58 15.86 -2.99
N ALA A 155 -6.34 15.44 -3.28
CA ALA A 155 -5.36 16.28 -3.97
C ALA A 155 -5.82 16.62 -5.40
N GLU A 156 -6.30 15.64 -6.16
CA GLU A 156 -6.81 15.84 -7.51
C GLU A 156 -8.03 16.78 -7.54
N ASP A 157 -8.96 16.64 -6.58
CA ASP A 157 -10.11 17.54 -6.46
C ASP A 157 -9.70 18.96 -6.07
N ALA A 158 -8.67 19.11 -5.24
CA ALA A 158 -8.11 20.41 -4.91
C ALA A 158 -7.46 21.08 -6.14
N ASP A 159 -6.66 20.33 -6.91
CA ASP A 159 -6.03 20.82 -8.13
C ASP A 159 -7.07 21.29 -9.16
N ARG A 160 -8.15 20.51 -9.36
CA ARG A 160 -9.28 20.91 -10.23
C ARG A 160 -9.92 22.22 -9.78
N LYS A 161 -10.13 22.41 -8.48
CA LYS A 161 -10.68 23.66 -7.92
C LYS A 161 -9.71 24.83 -8.13
N TYR A 162 -8.42 24.62 -7.93
CA TYR A 162 -7.40 25.64 -8.16
C TYR A 162 -7.35 26.07 -9.63
N GLU A 163 -7.42 25.12 -10.56
CA GLU A 163 -7.51 25.45 -11.99
C GLU A 163 -8.76 26.27 -12.33
N GLU A 164 -9.92 25.90 -11.78
CA GLU A 164 -11.17 26.63 -12.03
C GLU A 164 -11.09 28.07 -11.48
N VAL A 165 -10.60 28.23 -10.25
CA VAL A 165 -10.38 29.56 -9.65
C VAL A 165 -9.37 30.36 -10.47
N GLY A 166 -8.27 29.75 -10.92
CA GLY A 166 -7.28 30.41 -11.78
C GLY A 166 -7.82 30.82 -13.16
N ARG A 167 -8.80 30.09 -13.72
CA ARG A 167 -9.51 30.51 -14.94
C ARG A 167 -10.44 31.69 -14.66
N LYS A 168 -11.22 31.65 -13.58
CA LYS A 168 -12.12 32.74 -13.17
C LYS A 168 -11.34 34.03 -12.87
N LEU A 169 -10.23 33.92 -12.16
CA LEU A 169 -9.36 35.05 -11.83
C LEU A 169 -8.90 35.77 -13.11
N ARG A 170 -8.35 35.02 -14.08
CA ARG A 170 -7.92 35.58 -15.37
C ARG A 170 -9.04 36.29 -16.12
N MET A 171 -10.27 35.77 -16.07
CA MET A 171 -11.41 36.43 -16.70
C MET A 171 -11.70 37.78 -16.03
N VAL A 172 -11.71 37.82 -14.69
CA VAL A 172 -11.94 39.05 -13.93
C VAL A 172 -10.81 40.06 -14.14
N GLU A 173 -9.55 39.62 -14.21
CA GLU A 173 -8.40 40.48 -14.51
C GLU A 173 -8.55 41.14 -15.89
N ASN A 174 -8.95 40.38 -16.91
CA ASN A 174 -9.20 40.93 -18.26
C ASN A 174 -10.38 41.91 -18.27
N ASP A 175 -11.46 41.62 -17.55
CA ASP A 175 -12.60 42.53 -17.46
C ASP A 175 -12.24 43.81 -16.70
N LEU A 176 -11.40 43.71 -15.66
CA LEU A 176 -10.87 44.85 -14.94
C LEU A 176 -10.01 45.74 -15.85
N GLU A 177 -9.11 45.15 -16.63
CA GLU A 177 -8.27 45.90 -17.60
C GLU A 177 -9.13 46.70 -18.57
N ARG A 178 -10.18 46.07 -19.13
CA ARG A 178 -11.14 46.76 -20.02
C ARG A 178 -11.89 47.90 -19.33
N VAL A 179 -12.23 47.76 -18.06
CA VAL A 179 -12.91 48.81 -17.29
C VAL A 179 -11.95 49.97 -17.01
N LEU A 180 -10.69 49.67 -16.70
CA LEU A 180 -9.65 50.68 -16.48
C LEU A 180 -9.39 51.49 -17.76
N ASP A 181 -9.20 50.84 -18.90
CA ASP A 181 -9.03 51.53 -20.19
C ASP A 181 -10.18 52.49 -20.50
N ARG A 182 -11.42 52.06 -20.24
CA ARG A 182 -12.62 52.90 -20.43
C ARG A 182 -12.66 54.06 -19.44
N ALA A 183 -12.26 53.84 -18.19
CA ALA A 183 -12.19 54.89 -17.19
C ALA A 183 -11.17 55.97 -17.61
N GLU A 184 -9.99 55.57 -18.07
CA GLU A 184 -8.98 56.50 -18.60
C GLU A 184 -9.50 57.30 -19.80
N GLU A 185 -10.23 56.66 -20.73
CA GLU A 185 -10.85 57.36 -21.86
C GLU A 185 -11.88 58.40 -21.38
N TYR A 186 -12.70 58.07 -20.38
CA TYR A 186 -13.67 59.01 -19.81
C TYR A 186 -12.99 60.16 -19.06
N GLU A 187 -11.94 59.89 -18.29
CA GLU A 187 -11.16 60.94 -17.61
C GLU A 187 -10.55 61.93 -18.63
N ALA A 188 -10.02 61.42 -19.74
CA ALA A 188 -9.51 62.27 -20.82
C ALA A 188 -10.61 63.14 -21.45
N LYS A 189 -11.81 62.60 -21.66
CA LYS A 189 -12.97 63.35 -22.16
C LYS A 189 -13.43 64.42 -21.18
N VAL A 190 -13.51 64.10 -19.88
CA VAL A 190 -13.87 65.06 -18.83
C VAL A 190 -12.87 66.20 -18.79
N LYS A 191 -11.56 65.90 -18.79
CA LYS A 191 -10.51 66.92 -18.81
C LYS A 191 -10.63 67.85 -20.02
N LYS A 192 -10.88 67.30 -21.21
CA LYS A 192 -11.09 68.10 -22.43
C LYS A 192 -12.32 69.00 -22.32
N ALA A 193 -13.43 68.48 -21.77
CA ALA A 193 -14.64 69.27 -21.54
C ALA A 193 -14.41 70.39 -20.52
N ASP A 194 -13.67 70.12 -19.44
CA ASP A 194 -13.29 71.12 -18.43
C ASP A 194 -12.44 72.24 -19.04
N ASP A 195 -11.46 71.90 -19.89
CA ASP A 195 -10.62 72.89 -20.57
C ASP A 195 -11.45 73.75 -21.56
N GLN A 196 -12.41 73.14 -22.27
CA GLN A 196 -13.35 73.89 -23.13
C GLN A 196 -14.25 74.82 -22.31
N LEU A 197 -14.77 74.37 -21.17
CA LEU A 197 -15.59 75.19 -20.28
C LEU A 197 -14.80 76.37 -19.72
N LYS A 198 -13.52 76.20 -19.37
CA LYS A 198 -12.65 77.30 -18.95
C LYS A 198 -12.52 78.35 -20.07
N SER A 199 -12.22 77.93 -21.30
CA SER A 199 -12.10 78.85 -22.43
C SER A 199 -13.42 79.57 -22.75
N LEU A 200 -14.54 78.86 -22.70
CA LEU A 200 -15.87 79.46 -22.89
C LEU A 200 -16.20 80.49 -21.81
N ASN A 201 -15.86 80.19 -20.54
CA ASN A 201 -16.03 81.14 -19.44
C ASN A 201 -15.15 82.39 -19.61
N GLU A 202 -13.91 82.25 -20.08
CA GLU A 202 -13.05 83.39 -20.40
C GLU A 202 -13.64 84.25 -21.54
N ASN A 203 -14.13 83.61 -22.60
CA ASN A 203 -14.80 84.29 -23.71
C ASN A 203 -16.08 85.01 -23.25
N LEU A 204 -16.88 84.37 -22.38
CA LEU A 204 -18.08 84.95 -21.82
C LEU A 204 -17.75 86.22 -21.01
N ARG A 205 -16.76 86.17 -20.12
CA ARG A 205 -16.30 87.35 -19.35
C ARG A 205 -15.85 88.50 -20.27
N SER A 206 -15.17 88.17 -21.36
CA SER A 206 -14.79 89.14 -22.40
C SER A 206 -16.01 89.79 -23.05
N LEU A 207 -17.00 88.98 -23.45
CA LEU A 207 -18.24 89.46 -24.06
C LEU A 207 -19.09 90.28 -23.09
N GLU A 208 -19.19 89.86 -21.83
CA GLU A 208 -19.87 90.61 -20.77
C GLU A 208 -19.25 91.99 -20.59
N LYS A 209 -17.92 92.08 -20.60
CA LYS A 209 -17.21 93.37 -20.55
C LYS A 209 -17.54 94.24 -21.76
N ILE A 210 -17.46 93.69 -22.98
CA ILE A 210 -17.80 94.43 -24.20
C ILE A 210 -19.26 94.90 -24.18
N SER A 211 -20.17 94.05 -23.70
CA SER A 211 -21.59 94.38 -23.56
C SER A 211 -21.81 95.51 -22.56
N ALA A 212 -21.11 95.50 -21.43
CA ALA A 212 -21.18 96.57 -20.43
C ALA A 212 -20.62 97.90 -21.00
N ASP A 213 -19.46 97.86 -21.65
CA ASP A 213 -18.85 99.02 -22.31
C ASP A 213 -19.78 99.60 -23.39
N ASN A 214 -20.47 98.75 -24.16
CA ASN A 214 -21.44 99.19 -25.17
C ASN A 214 -22.70 99.77 -24.54
N SER A 215 -23.24 99.18 -23.47
CA SER A 215 -24.38 99.73 -22.73
C SER A 215 -24.07 101.11 -22.17
N GLU A 216 -22.87 101.33 -21.62
CA GLU A 216 -22.44 102.65 -21.15
C GLU A 216 -22.35 103.67 -22.30
N LYS A 217 -21.86 103.24 -23.47
CA LYS A 217 -21.86 104.10 -24.67
C LYS A 217 -23.27 104.43 -25.14
N GLU A 218 -24.18 103.46 -25.16
CA GLU A 218 -25.59 103.68 -25.51
C GLU A 218 -26.23 104.70 -24.57
N ASP A 219 -26.05 104.58 -23.24
CA ASP A 219 -26.55 105.56 -22.27
C ASP A 219 -25.97 106.97 -22.51
N ASN A 220 -24.70 107.07 -22.88
CA ASN A 220 -24.06 108.35 -23.19
C ASN A 220 -24.60 108.97 -24.48
N PHE A 221 -24.75 108.16 -25.54
CA PHE A 221 -25.37 108.62 -26.78
C PHE A 221 -26.83 109.02 -26.57
N GLU A 222 -27.59 108.31 -25.74
CA GLU A 222 -28.98 108.67 -25.42
C GLU A 222 -29.07 110.04 -24.71
N LYS A 223 -28.17 110.30 -23.74
CA LYS A 223 -28.05 111.62 -23.10
C LYS A 223 -27.68 112.71 -24.10
N GLU A 224 -26.73 112.45 -24.98
CA GLU A 224 -26.29 113.41 -26.01
C GLU A 224 -27.43 113.70 -27.00
N ILE A 225 -28.13 112.67 -27.47
CA ILE A 225 -29.32 112.82 -28.32
C ILE A 225 -30.39 113.65 -27.61
N HIS A 226 -30.68 113.38 -26.34
CA HIS A 226 -31.63 114.18 -25.57
C HIS A 226 -31.23 115.66 -25.49
N LEU A 227 -29.96 115.95 -25.18
CA LEU A 227 -29.45 117.32 -25.10
C LEU A 227 -29.51 118.02 -26.46
N LEU A 228 -29.09 117.35 -27.53
CA LEU A 228 -29.16 117.89 -28.90
C LEU A 228 -30.60 118.13 -29.34
N THR A 229 -31.54 117.26 -28.94
CA THR A 229 -32.97 117.42 -29.22
C THR A 229 -33.56 118.62 -28.49
N GLU A 230 -33.20 118.83 -27.22
CA GLU A 230 -33.61 120.01 -26.45
C GLU A 230 -33.03 121.30 -27.05
N ASN A 231 -31.75 121.29 -27.42
CA ASN A 231 -31.09 122.42 -28.09
C ASN A 231 -31.74 122.74 -29.44
N LEU A 232 -32.08 121.72 -30.24
CA LEU A 232 -32.80 121.88 -31.49
C LEU A 232 -34.15 122.55 -31.25
N LYS A 233 -34.95 122.06 -30.29
CA LYS A 233 -36.24 122.64 -29.94
C LYS A 233 -36.13 124.10 -29.50
N ASN A 234 -35.12 124.43 -28.71
CA ASN A 234 -34.84 125.82 -28.29
C ASN A 234 -34.46 126.71 -29.48
N ALA A 235 -33.63 126.19 -30.40
CA ALA A 235 -33.27 126.89 -31.62
C ALA A 235 -34.48 127.09 -32.56
N GLU A 236 -35.34 126.08 -32.72
CA GLU A 236 -36.59 126.15 -33.48
C GLU A 236 -37.54 127.20 -32.89
N THR A 237 -37.77 127.18 -31.57
CA THR A 237 -38.62 128.17 -30.89
C THR A 237 -38.07 129.59 -31.08
N ARG A 238 -36.74 129.76 -31.03
CA ARG A 238 -36.09 131.05 -31.28
C ARG A 238 -36.22 131.49 -32.74
N ALA A 239 -36.10 130.56 -33.69
CA ALA A 239 -36.31 130.82 -35.12
C ALA A 239 -37.76 131.23 -35.39
N GLU A 240 -38.75 130.51 -34.85
CA GLU A 240 -40.17 130.89 -34.96
C GLU A 240 -40.46 132.28 -34.40
N PHE A 241 -39.85 132.64 -33.27
CA PHE A 241 -40.01 133.97 -32.70
C PHE A 241 -39.39 135.06 -33.59
N ALA A 242 -38.22 134.79 -34.16
CA ALA A 242 -37.58 135.67 -35.13
C ALA A 242 -38.46 135.84 -36.38
N GLU A 243 -38.99 134.76 -36.94
CA GLU A 243 -39.91 134.79 -38.09
C GLU A 243 -41.16 135.62 -37.80
N ARG A 244 -41.82 135.40 -36.65
CA ARG A 244 -42.97 136.23 -36.24
C ARG A 244 -42.63 137.71 -36.09
N THR A 245 -41.40 138.02 -35.66
CA THR A 245 -40.94 139.40 -35.53
C THR A 245 -40.72 140.02 -36.90
N VAL A 246 -40.15 139.26 -37.84
CA VAL A 246 -40.00 139.66 -39.25
C VAL A 246 -41.37 139.92 -39.87
N ASP A 247 -42.33 139.00 -39.78
CA ASP A 247 -43.71 139.18 -40.28
C ASP A 247 -44.37 140.46 -39.74
N LYS A 248 -44.13 140.78 -38.47
CA LYS A 248 -44.65 142.00 -37.83
C LYS A 248 -44.00 143.26 -38.41
N LEU A 249 -42.69 143.22 -38.59
CA LEU A 249 -41.93 144.33 -39.18
C LEU A 249 -42.32 144.53 -40.65
N GLU A 250 -42.49 143.46 -41.43
CA GLU A 250 -42.97 143.52 -42.81
C GLU A 250 -44.34 144.19 -42.89
N LYS A 251 -45.32 143.79 -42.07
CA LYS A 251 -46.63 144.48 -42.02
C LYS A 251 -46.53 145.96 -41.64
N THR A 252 -45.55 146.30 -40.79
CA THR A 252 -45.30 147.69 -40.40
C THR A 252 -44.68 148.47 -41.55
N ILE A 253 -43.77 147.84 -42.30
CA ILE A 253 -43.19 148.41 -43.53
C ILE A 253 -44.30 148.65 -44.55
N ASP A 254 -45.15 147.66 -44.85
CA ASP A 254 -46.27 147.82 -45.79
C ASP A 254 -47.18 149.00 -45.39
N TYR A 255 -47.52 149.11 -44.10
CA TYR A 255 -48.31 150.22 -43.58
C TYR A 255 -47.61 151.59 -43.76
N LEU A 256 -46.32 151.66 -43.47
CA LEU A 256 -45.52 152.88 -43.65
C LEU A 256 -45.35 153.23 -45.13
N GLU A 257 -45.24 152.25 -46.02
CA GLU A 257 -45.19 152.45 -47.47
C GLU A 257 -46.52 152.99 -48.00
N ASP A 258 -47.64 152.47 -47.54
CA ASP A 258 -48.98 152.99 -47.87
C ASP A 258 -49.17 154.44 -47.38
N GLN A 259 -48.72 154.74 -46.16
CA GLN A 259 -48.71 156.12 -45.63
C GLN A 259 -47.83 157.05 -46.46
N LEU A 260 -46.62 156.61 -46.81
CA LEU A 260 -45.70 157.37 -47.63
C LEU A 260 -46.30 157.62 -49.03
N TYR A 261 -47.00 156.64 -49.59
CA TYR A 261 -47.67 156.78 -50.89
C TYR A 261 -48.81 157.80 -50.81
N THR A 262 -49.65 157.73 -49.78
CA THR A 262 -50.72 158.72 -49.56
C THR A 262 -50.16 160.13 -49.37
N GLU A 263 -49.08 160.27 -48.62
CA GLU A 263 -48.42 161.56 -48.39
C GLU A 263 -47.76 162.10 -49.66
N LYS A 264 -47.15 161.24 -50.49
CA LYS A 264 -46.65 161.62 -51.82
C LYS A 264 -47.78 162.09 -52.75
N LEU A 265 -48.95 161.43 -52.73
CA LEU A 265 -50.12 161.87 -53.49
C LEU A 265 -50.63 163.24 -53.00
N ALA A 266 -50.68 163.45 -51.68
CA ALA A 266 -51.03 164.74 -51.10
C ALA A 266 -50.04 165.84 -51.51
N TYR A 267 -48.74 165.55 -51.47
CA TYR A 267 -47.69 166.48 -51.89
C TYR A 267 -47.79 166.82 -53.39
N LYS A 268 -48.07 165.81 -54.24
CA LYS A 268 -48.32 166.02 -55.66
C LYS A 268 -49.54 166.91 -55.90
N GLY A 269 -50.63 166.68 -55.16
CA GLY A 269 -51.82 167.53 -55.23
C GLY A 269 -51.59 168.97 -54.77
N ILE A 270 -50.70 169.19 -53.79
CA ILE A 270 -50.26 170.52 -53.38
C ILE A 270 -49.37 171.16 -54.47
N SER A 271 -48.46 170.40 -55.07
CA SER A 271 -47.60 170.86 -56.16
C SER A 271 -48.41 171.28 -57.39
N GLU A 272 -49.41 170.50 -57.79
CA GLU A 272 -50.29 170.84 -58.92
C GLU A 272 -51.14 172.10 -58.63
N LYS A 273 -51.56 172.30 -57.37
CA LYS A 273 -52.20 173.56 -56.94
C LYS A 273 -51.24 174.74 -56.98
N LEU A 274 -49.97 174.53 -56.63
CA LEU A 274 -48.92 175.55 -56.67
C LEU A 274 -48.60 175.95 -58.12
N ASP A 275 -48.46 174.98 -59.02
CA ASP A 275 -48.25 175.21 -60.45
C ASP A 275 -49.43 175.97 -61.08
N LYS A 276 -50.67 175.66 -60.65
CA LYS A 276 -51.86 176.40 -61.08
C LYS A 276 -51.83 177.85 -60.60
N THR A 277 -51.48 178.11 -59.33
CA THR A 277 -51.32 179.48 -58.81
C THR A 277 -50.16 180.25 -59.44
N LEU A 278 -49.09 179.56 -59.85
CA LEU A 278 -47.96 180.15 -60.58
C LEU A 278 -48.33 180.50 -62.02
N SER A 279 -49.08 179.65 -62.72
CA SER A 279 -49.65 179.99 -64.03
C SER A 279 -50.63 181.16 -63.98
N ASP A 280 -51.43 181.26 -62.91
CA ASP A 280 -52.37 182.38 -62.71
C ASP A 280 -51.64 183.71 -62.39
N MET A 281 -50.43 183.68 -61.81
CA MET A 281 -49.59 184.88 -61.63
C MET A 281 -48.85 185.32 -62.90
N ILE A 282 -48.48 184.38 -63.79
CA ILE A 282 -47.75 184.68 -65.03
C ILE A 282 -48.68 185.28 -66.11
N THR A 283 -50.01 185.14 -65.99
CA THR A 283 -51.00 185.66 -66.94
C THR A 283 -51.55 187.06 -66.60
N LEU A 284 -50.98 187.74 -65.58
CA LEU A 284 -51.41 189.06 -65.10
C LEU A 284 -50.39 190.20 -65.28
N ASN A 285 -49.38 190.03 -66.14
CA ASN A 285 -48.52 191.10 -66.70
C ASN A 285 -48.11 190.75 -68.13
#